data_AF-A0AAV5PBI8-F1
#
_entry.id   AF-A0AAV5PBI8-F1
#
_cell.length_a   1.000
_cell.length_b   1.000
_cell.length_c   1.000
_cell.angle_alpha   90.00
_cell.angle_beta   90.00
_cell.angle_gamma   90.00
#
_symmetry.space_group_name_H-M   'P 1'
#
loop_
_entity.id
_entity.type
_entity.pdbx_description
1 polymer ?
#
loop_
_entity_poly.entity_id
_entity_poly.type
_entity_poly.pdbx_seq_one_letter_code
_entity_poly.pdbx_strand_id
1 'polypeptide(L)'
;MGEYIVQGTVTPDNFEVDKESMQIASKTINNKNIELIRLPGGGVEQRDVPEDVAKSPCLTDEEVIELAGYAKQIEKHYGCYMDMEWSRDQDDKLWLVQARPETVWSQRKKEGGAKEATDAKAPSSNKVLVKGLPASPGVASGIVHVIDDPKDIGDFKEGEIQMQIPCIVGTASRGTFATRLLKPGQEVTVDAKNGVVYQGVADEVVKPKKAETAPMAAAEYFPPTATRVMMNLGDPDLAEKYATLPADGIGLMREEFLWTIYIHQHPLYLIETGNPERVVN
;
A
#
# COMPACT_ATOMS: atom_id res chain seq x y z
N MET A 1 17.55 -3.31 3.60
CA MET A 1 16.30 -3.56 4.38
C MET A 1 15.12 -2.90 3.67
N GLY A 2 13.90 -3.41 3.86
CA GLY A 2 12.69 -2.89 3.20
C GLY A 2 12.19 -1.51 3.68
N GLU A 3 12.70 -1.00 4.81
CA GLU A 3 12.29 0.28 5.40
C GLU A 3 12.36 1.47 4.41
N TYR A 4 13.41 1.56 3.61
CA TYR A 4 13.56 2.63 2.61
C TYR A 4 12.56 2.55 1.46
N ILE A 5 12.01 1.37 1.19
CA ILE A 5 10.91 1.21 0.23
C ILE A 5 9.63 1.78 0.84
N VAL A 6 9.35 1.46 2.11
CA VAL A 6 8.15 1.93 2.84
C VAL A 6 8.17 3.45 3.02
N GLN A 7 9.32 4.03 3.35
CA GLN A 7 9.50 5.47 3.52
C GLN A 7 9.48 6.26 2.19
N GLY A 8 9.54 5.57 1.04
CA GLY A 8 9.69 6.22 -0.27
C GLY A 8 11.07 6.84 -0.52
N THR A 9 12.04 6.55 0.35
CA THR A 9 13.44 6.99 0.24
C THR A 9 14.12 6.38 -0.99
N VAL A 10 13.80 5.11 -1.30
CA VAL A 10 14.25 4.40 -2.49
C VAL A 10 13.04 4.06 -3.36
N THR A 11 13.11 4.38 -4.66
CA THR A 11 12.11 3.91 -5.62
C THR A 11 12.43 2.45 -5.99
N PRO A 12 11.57 1.48 -5.63
CA PRO A 12 11.84 0.07 -5.90
C PRO A 12 11.70 -0.26 -7.39
N ASP A 13 12.24 -1.40 -7.80
CA ASP A 13 11.89 -1.99 -9.09
C ASP A 13 10.43 -2.46 -9.06
N ASN A 14 9.78 -2.48 -10.23
CA ASN A 14 8.42 -3.00 -10.38
C ASN A 14 8.41 -4.17 -11.37
N PHE A 15 7.82 -5.29 -10.95
CA PHE A 15 7.67 -6.49 -11.76
C PHE A 15 6.19 -6.86 -11.79
N GLU A 16 5.66 -7.08 -12.99
CA GLU A 16 4.29 -7.54 -13.19
C GLU A 16 4.34 -8.95 -13.78
N VAL A 17 3.64 -9.88 -13.14
CA VAL A 17 3.60 -11.29 -13.55
C VAL A 17 2.17 -11.65 -13.91
N ASP A 18 1.99 -12.20 -15.10
CA ASP A 18 0.70 -12.76 -15.51
C ASP A 18 0.39 -14.02 -14.69
N LYS A 19 -0.74 -14.01 -13.99
CA LYS A 19 -1.08 -15.02 -12.99
C LYS A 19 -1.40 -16.40 -13.60
N GLU A 20 -1.86 -16.43 -14.85
CA GLU A 20 -2.23 -17.67 -15.54
C GLU A 20 -1.00 -18.35 -16.12
N SER A 21 -0.24 -17.62 -16.93
CA SER A 21 0.94 -18.11 -17.64
C SER A 21 2.20 -18.16 -16.76
N MET A 22 2.21 -17.47 -15.61
CA MET A 22 3.40 -17.29 -14.76
C MET A 22 4.58 -16.69 -15.54
N GLN A 23 4.30 -15.77 -16.45
CA GLN A 23 5.32 -15.04 -17.22
C GLN A 23 5.41 -13.59 -16.75
N ILE A 24 6.61 -13.03 -16.75
CA ILE A 24 6.81 -11.62 -16.44
C ILE A 24 6.28 -10.78 -17.61
N ALA A 25 5.18 -10.09 -17.40
CA ALA A 25 4.53 -9.24 -18.38
C ALA A 25 5.27 -7.90 -18.56
N SER A 26 5.77 -7.33 -17.47
CA SER A 26 6.51 -6.06 -17.51
C SER A 26 7.55 -5.95 -16.40
N LYS A 27 8.63 -5.20 -16.67
CA LYS A 27 9.68 -4.86 -15.71
C LYS A 27 9.99 -3.37 -15.82
N THR A 28 10.03 -2.69 -14.69
CA THR A 28 10.54 -1.32 -14.58
C THR A 28 11.69 -1.33 -13.60
N ILE A 29 12.90 -1.13 -14.10
CA ILE A 29 14.11 -1.07 -13.26
C ILE A 29 14.42 0.38 -12.96
N ASN A 30 14.47 0.71 -11.68
CA ASN A 30 14.75 2.05 -11.17
C ASN A 30 16.16 2.13 -10.63
N ASN A 31 16.71 3.36 -10.60
CA ASN A 31 18.02 3.61 -10.03
C ASN A 31 17.93 3.61 -8.50
N LYS A 32 18.50 2.59 -7.86
CA LYS A 32 18.50 2.36 -6.40
C LYS A 32 19.84 2.76 -5.82
N ASN A 33 20.13 4.06 -5.81
CA ASN A 33 21.44 4.64 -5.51
C ASN A 33 21.89 4.54 -4.05
N ILE A 34 20.96 4.23 -3.13
CA ILE A 34 21.24 4.06 -1.71
C ILE A 34 20.55 2.81 -1.17
N GLU A 35 21.13 2.22 -0.13
CA GLU A 35 20.57 1.07 0.58
C GLU A 35 20.74 1.23 2.10
N LEU A 36 19.87 0.57 2.86
CA LEU A 36 19.97 0.47 4.31
C LEU A 36 20.45 -0.93 4.69
N ILE A 37 21.66 -1.02 5.25
CA ILE A 37 22.29 -2.28 5.67
C ILE A 37 22.18 -2.47 7.18
N ARG A 38 22.09 -3.72 7.63
CA ARG A 38 22.12 -4.07 9.06
C ARG A 38 23.56 -4.29 9.51
N LEU A 39 23.96 -3.69 10.62
CA LEU A 39 25.31 -3.83 11.14
C LEU A 39 25.47 -5.10 12.02
N PRO A 40 26.66 -5.73 12.07
CA PRO A 40 26.91 -6.92 12.88
C PRO A 40 26.60 -6.74 14.38
N GLY A 41 26.81 -5.53 14.91
CA GLY A 41 26.56 -5.19 16.32
C GLY A 41 25.11 -4.78 16.63
N GLY A 42 24.20 -4.87 15.65
CA GLY A 42 22.87 -4.27 15.74
C GLY A 42 22.85 -2.83 15.23
N GLY A 43 21.65 -2.33 14.94
CA GLY A 43 21.46 -1.06 14.24
C GLY A 43 21.62 -1.19 12.72
N VAL A 44 21.50 -0.04 12.06
CA VAL A 44 21.43 0.08 10.61
C VAL A 44 22.29 1.25 10.13
N GLU A 45 22.78 1.16 8.90
CA GLU A 45 23.58 2.21 8.28
C GLU A 45 23.15 2.39 6.82
N GLN A 46 23.07 3.65 6.37
CA GLN A 46 22.87 3.96 4.97
C GLN A 46 24.19 3.82 4.21
N ARG A 47 24.16 3.17 3.05
CA ARG A 47 25.31 3.09 2.13
C ARG A 47 24.90 3.50 0.73
N ASP A 48 25.84 4.13 0.01
CA ASP A 48 25.72 4.29 -1.44
C ASP A 48 25.87 2.92 -2.14
N VAL A 49 25.06 2.73 -3.17
CA VAL A 49 25.09 1.54 -4.02
C VAL A 49 25.92 1.86 -5.27
N PRO A 50 26.90 1.01 -5.65
CA PRO A 50 27.65 1.17 -6.90
C PRO A 50 26.71 1.35 -8.10
N GLU A 51 27.06 2.23 -9.03
CA GLU A 51 26.15 2.69 -10.09
C GLU A 51 25.68 1.56 -11.03
N ASP A 52 26.56 0.59 -11.28
CA ASP A 52 26.24 -0.63 -12.04
C ASP A 52 25.18 -1.47 -11.33
N VAL A 53 25.35 -1.71 -10.02
CA VAL A 53 24.41 -2.47 -9.19
C VAL A 53 23.09 -1.71 -9.01
N ALA A 54 23.14 -0.39 -8.80
CA ALA A 54 21.98 0.45 -8.56
C ALA A 54 21.00 0.45 -9.75
N LYS A 55 21.51 0.29 -10.97
CA LYS A 55 20.73 0.23 -12.23
C LYS A 55 20.42 -1.20 -12.67
N SER A 56 20.95 -2.21 -12.00
CA SER A 56 20.58 -3.61 -12.22
C SER A 56 19.25 -3.94 -11.54
N PRO A 57 18.52 -4.97 -12.03
CA PRO A 57 17.34 -5.47 -11.35
C PRO A 57 17.71 -6.02 -9.97
N CYS A 58 16.88 -5.75 -8.95
CA CYS A 58 17.10 -6.25 -7.59
C CYS A 58 16.80 -7.75 -7.42
N LEU A 59 16.07 -8.35 -8.38
CA LEU A 59 15.73 -9.77 -8.42
C LEU A 59 16.01 -10.34 -9.81
N THR A 60 16.37 -11.61 -9.87
CA THR A 60 16.39 -12.36 -11.13
C THR A 60 14.98 -12.74 -11.57
N ASP A 61 14.84 -13.14 -12.83
CA ASP A 61 13.56 -13.58 -13.37
C ASP A 61 13.03 -14.81 -12.63
N GLU A 62 13.93 -15.73 -12.28
CA GLU A 62 13.62 -16.93 -11.52
C GLU A 62 13.08 -16.58 -10.13
N GLU A 63 13.72 -15.65 -9.42
CA GLU A 63 13.26 -15.18 -8.10
C GLU A 63 11.89 -14.48 -8.18
N VAL A 64 11.65 -13.69 -9.22
CA VAL A 64 10.35 -13.03 -9.45
C VAL A 64 9.24 -14.08 -9.67
N ILE A 65 9.51 -15.11 -10.48
CA ILE A 65 8.56 -16.19 -10.72
C ILE A 65 8.35 -17.05 -9.46
N GLU A 66 9.39 -17.28 -8.67
CA GLU A 66 9.29 -17.98 -7.38
C GLU A 66 8.39 -17.22 -6.40
N LEU A 67 8.60 -15.91 -6.22
CA LEU A 67 7.73 -15.05 -5.39
C LEU A 67 6.27 -15.04 -5.88
N ALA A 68 6.06 -14.95 -7.20
CA ALA A 68 4.72 -15.04 -7.78
C ALA A 68 4.07 -16.41 -7.50
N GLY A 69 4.86 -17.49 -7.49
CA GLY A 69 4.44 -18.83 -7.12
C GLY A 69 3.99 -18.91 -5.66
N TYR A 70 4.71 -18.26 -4.75
CA TYR A 70 4.29 -18.11 -3.36
C TYR A 70 2.99 -17.31 -3.24
N ALA A 71 2.88 -16.17 -3.94
CA ALA A 71 1.67 -15.35 -3.94
C ALA A 71 0.42 -16.13 -4.33
N LYS A 72 0.51 -16.92 -5.42
CA LYS A 72 -0.59 -17.76 -5.92
C LYS A 72 -1.02 -18.83 -4.92
N GLN A 73 -0.07 -19.45 -4.24
CA GLN A 73 -0.35 -20.46 -3.21
C GLN A 73 -0.99 -19.85 -1.97
N ILE A 74 -0.52 -18.67 -1.54
CA ILE A 74 -1.04 -17.97 -0.35
C ILE A 74 -2.44 -17.42 -0.61
N GLU A 75 -2.67 -16.80 -1.77
CA GLU A 75 -4.02 -16.38 -2.17
C GLU A 75 -5.00 -17.57 -2.22
N LYS A 76 -4.55 -18.71 -2.75
CA LYS A 76 -5.35 -19.94 -2.75
C LYS A 76 -5.63 -20.43 -1.32
N HIS A 77 -4.65 -20.37 -0.43
CA HIS A 77 -4.79 -20.76 0.97
C HIS A 77 -5.78 -19.86 1.72
N TYR A 78 -5.76 -18.54 1.50
CA TYR A 78 -6.65 -17.62 2.21
C TYR A 78 -8.00 -17.37 1.51
N GLY A 79 -8.15 -17.78 0.25
CA GLY A 79 -9.37 -17.58 -0.54
C GLY A 79 -9.66 -16.13 -0.95
N CYS A 80 -8.78 -15.19 -0.58
CA CYS A 80 -8.88 -13.77 -0.88
C CYS A 80 -7.55 -13.22 -1.40
N TYR A 81 -7.59 -12.03 -2.01
CA TYR A 81 -6.37 -11.31 -2.40
C TYR A 81 -5.53 -10.96 -1.16
N MET A 82 -4.22 -11.12 -1.28
CA MET A 82 -3.29 -11.00 -0.16
C MET A 82 -2.25 -9.92 -0.46
N ASP A 83 -1.99 -9.10 0.54
CA ASP A 83 -0.84 -8.21 0.66
C ASP A 83 0.25 -8.96 1.44
N MET A 84 1.48 -8.98 0.90
CA MET A 84 2.56 -9.81 1.41
C MET A 84 3.86 -9.04 1.46
N GLU A 85 4.63 -9.29 2.52
CA GLU A 85 5.99 -8.81 2.65
C GLU A 85 6.96 -9.99 2.60
N TRP A 86 8.10 -9.77 1.97
CA TRP A 86 9.14 -10.78 1.81
C TRP A 86 10.53 -10.17 2.01
N SER A 87 11.52 -11.02 2.16
CA SER A 87 12.93 -10.66 2.26
C SER A 87 13.80 -11.70 1.56
N ARG A 88 14.95 -11.27 1.05
CA ARG A 88 16.02 -12.16 0.59
C ARG A 88 17.14 -12.15 1.64
N ASP A 89 17.57 -13.32 2.08
CA ASP A 89 18.68 -13.44 3.02
C ASP A 89 20.05 -13.41 2.30
N GLN A 90 21.13 -13.51 3.08
CA GLN A 90 22.50 -13.52 2.58
C GLN A 90 22.88 -14.75 1.75
N ASP A 91 22.06 -15.80 1.77
CA ASP A 91 22.25 -17.05 1.01
C ASP A 91 21.33 -17.07 -0.23
N ASP A 92 20.85 -15.89 -0.63
CA ASP A 92 19.90 -15.65 -1.73
C ASP A 92 18.57 -16.39 -1.60
N LYS A 93 18.22 -16.80 -0.38
CA LYS A 93 16.95 -17.47 -0.12
C LYS A 93 15.84 -16.46 0.14
N LEU A 94 14.71 -16.68 -0.50
CA LEU A 94 13.49 -15.89 -0.32
C LEU A 94 12.69 -16.37 0.88
N TRP A 95 12.24 -15.42 1.68
CA TRP A 95 11.43 -15.62 2.88
C TRP A 95 10.21 -14.72 2.85
N LEU A 96 9.05 -15.26 3.17
CA LEU A 96 7.88 -14.45 3.48
C LEU A 96 7.90 -14.06 4.95
N VAL A 97 7.79 -12.75 5.20
CA VAL A 97 7.83 -12.20 6.56
C VAL A 97 6.43 -11.82 7.03
N GLN A 98 5.50 -11.52 6.12
CA GLN A 98 4.11 -11.21 6.45
C GLN A 98 3.16 -11.58 5.31
N ALA A 99 1.95 -12.01 5.63
CA ALA A 99 0.82 -12.10 4.70
C ALA A 99 -0.46 -11.63 5.40
N ARG A 100 -1.25 -10.76 4.75
CA ARG A 100 -2.54 -10.29 5.24
C ARG A 100 -3.52 -10.06 4.09
N PRO A 101 -4.84 -10.14 4.30
CA PRO A 101 -5.80 -9.80 3.25
C PRO A 101 -5.59 -8.37 2.72
N GLU A 102 -5.56 -8.21 1.40
CA GLU A 102 -5.45 -6.89 0.76
C GLU A 102 -6.75 -6.10 1.01
N THR A 103 -6.64 -4.85 1.42
CA THR A 103 -7.77 -4.08 1.97
C THR A 103 -8.86 -3.68 0.96
N VAL A 104 -8.54 -3.47 -0.32
CA VAL A 104 -9.46 -2.91 -1.32
C VAL A 104 -10.25 -4.01 -2.05
N TRP A 105 -9.56 -5.02 -2.55
CA TRP A 105 -10.12 -6.07 -3.40
C TRP A 105 -10.61 -7.28 -2.58
N SER A 106 -10.05 -7.58 -1.41
CA SER A 106 -10.61 -8.64 -0.55
C SER A 106 -12.01 -8.31 -0.05
N GLN A 107 -12.33 -7.01 0.10
CA GLN A 107 -13.66 -6.54 0.47
C GLN A 107 -14.66 -6.72 -0.68
N ARG A 108 -14.25 -6.54 -1.94
CA ARG A 108 -15.11 -6.70 -3.13
C ARG A 108 -15.63 -8.12 -3.34
N LYS A 109 -14.84 -9.15 -3.00
CA LYS A 109 -15.28 -10.55 -3.12
C LYS A 109 -16.40 -10.92 -2.13
N LYS A 110 -16.50 -10.24 -0.98
CA LYS A 110 -17.49 -10.56 0.07
C LYS A 110 -18.84 -9.86 -0.13
N GLU A 111 -18.92 -8.79 -0.91
CA GLU A 111 -20.16 -8.02 -1.09
C GLU A 111 -21.15 -8.56 -2.14
N GLY A 112 -20.89 -9.72 -2.76
CA GLY A 112 -21.85 -10.33 -3.68
C GLY A 112 -22.15 -9.45 -4.90
N GLY A 113 -21.31 -9.57 -5.92
CA GLY A 113 -21.43 -8.82 -7.17
C GLY A 113 -20.43 -7.68 -7.22
N ALA A 114 -19.72 -7.58 -8.34
CA ALA A 114 -18.87 -6.45 -8.64
C ALA A 114 -19.64 -5.15 -8.42
N LYS A 115 -19.34 -4.41 -7.35
CA LYS A 115 -19.43 -2.96 -7.45
C LYS A 115 -18.37 -2.59 -8.48
N GLU A 116 -18.78 -2.51 -9.74
CA GLU A 116 -17.99 -1.84 -10.77
C GLU A 116 -17.49 -0.55 -10.15
N ALA A 117 -16.16 -0.40 -10.06
CA ALA A 117 -15.58 0.90 -9.86
C ALA A 117 -16.16 1.74 -10.99
N THR A 118 -17.03 2.70 -10.64
CA THR A 118 -17.75 3.54 -11.61
C THR A 118 -16.85 3.80 -12.80
N ASP A 119 -17.27 3.36 -13.99
CA ASP A 119 -16.60 3.64 -15.26
C ASP A 119 -16.77 5.13 -15.59
N ALA A 120 -16.30 5.99 -14.68
CA ALA A 120 -15.99 7.36 -15.01
C ALA A 120 -14.80 7.28 -15.97
N LYS A 121 -15.09 7.36 -17.27
CA LYS A 121 -14.06 7.52 -18.29
C LYS A 121 -13.34 8.82 -17.99
N ALA A 122 -12.01 8.73 -17.83
CA ALA A 122 -11.18 9.92 -17.86
C ALA A 122 -11.54 10.70 -19.14
N PRO A 123 -11.87 12.01 -19.05
CA PRO A 123 -12.25 12.79 -20.21
C PRO A 123 -11.10 12.79 -21.21
N SER A 124 -11.31 12.19 -22.39
CA SER A 124 -10.30 12.01 -23.44
C SER A 124 -9.78 13.33 -24.03
N SER A 125 -10.37 14.47 -23.64
CA SER A 125 -10.03 15.82 -24.10
C SER A 125 -9.24 16.66 -23.08
N ASN A 126 -9.08 16.20 -21.83
CA ASN A 126 -8.50 17.06 -20.80
C ASN A 126 -6.97 17.01 -20.79
N LYS A 127 -6.34 18.17 -20.57
CA LYS A 127 -4.88 18.31 -20.52
C LYS A 127 -4.31 17.52 -19.34
N VAL A 128 -3.33 16.66 -19.60
CA VAL A 128 -2.55 15.98 -18.54
C VAL A 128 -1.71 17.01 -17.80
N LEU A 129 -1.84 17.05 -16.47
CA LEU A 129 -1.09 17.95 -15.59
C LEU A 129 0.14 17.27 -15.00
N VAL A 130 -0.03 16.07 -14.43
CA VAL A 130 1.06 15.33 -13.80
C VAL A 130 0.81 13.82 -13.88
N LYS A 131 1.89 13.04 -13.85
CA LYS A 131 1.84 11.57 -13.75
C LYS A 131 2.57 11.12 -12.49
N GLY A 132 2.14 10.00 -11.92
CA GLY A 132 2.78 9.37 -10.78
C GLY A 132 2.54 7.88 -10.75
N LEU A 133 2.88 7.26 -9.63
CA LEU A 133 2.66 5.85 -9.38
C LEU A 133 1.27 5.64 -8.78
N PRO A 134 0.42 4.78 -9.36
CA PRO A 134 -0.89 4.48 -8.80
C PRO A 134 -0.73 3.71 -7.48
N ALA A 135 -1.19 4.30 -6.38
CA ALA A 135 -1.14 3.68 -5.05
C ALA A 135 -2.50 3.08 -4.64
N SER A 136 -3.61 3.71 -5.03
CA SER A 136 -4.96 3.17 -4.84
C SER A 136 -5.80 3.43 -6.09
N PRO A 137 -6.40 2.41 -6.71
CA PRO A 137 -7.16 2.56 -7.95
C PRO A 137 -8.44 3.37 -7.72
N GLY A 138 -8.90 4.06 -8.76
CA GLY A 138 -10.14 4.83 -8.76
C GLY A 138 -10.03 6.05 -9.68
N VAL A 139 -11.16 6.73 -9.87
CA VAL A 139 -11.22 8.04 -10.54
C VAL A 139 -12.02 8.97 -9.64
N ALA A 140 -11.47 10.14 -9.34
CA ALA A 140 -12.16 11.17 -8.58
C ALA A 140 -11.81 12.56 -9.10
N SER A 141 -12.76 13.47 -8.96
CA SER A 141 -12.58 14.87 -9.33
C SER A 141 -12.80 15.75 -8.12
N GLY A 142 -12.07 16.86 -8.03
CA GLY A 142 -12.21 17.80 -6.93
C GLY A 142 -11.26 18.98 -7.03
N ILE A 143 -11.29 19.80 -5.99
CA ILE A 143 -10.43 20.97 -5.85
C ILE A 143 -9.12 20.54 -5.20
N VAL A 144 -8.00 20.96 -5.79
CA VAL A 144 -6.65 20.76 -5.22
C VAL A 144 -6.51 21.57 -3.94
N HIS A 145 -6.14 20.89 -2.87
CA HIS A 145 -5.62 21.47 -1.64
C HIS A 145 -4.18 20.96 -1.48
N VAL A 146 -3.22 21.87 -1.27
CA VAL A 146 -1.81 21.51 -1.04
C VAL A 146 -1.49 21.78 0.41
N ILE A 147 -1.08 20.73 1.12
CA ILE A 147 -0.47 20.83 2.44
C ILE A 147 1.02 20.49 2.33
N ASP A 148 1.87 21.30 2.95
CA ASP A 148 3.32 21.06 3.01
C ASP A 148 3.75 20.47 4.37
N ASP A 149 2.90 20.58 5.41
CA ASP A 149 3.11 20.01 6.73
C ASP A 149 1.92 19.10 7.13
N PRO A 150 2.16 17.88 7.65
CA PRO A 150 1.10 17.00 8.16
C PRO A 150 0.19 17.62 9.23
N LYS A 151 0.61 18.67 9.93
CA LYS A 151 -0.22 19.38 10.91
C LYS A 151 -1.43 20.08 10.29
N ASP A 152 -1.31 20.46 9.02
CA ASP A 152 -2.35 21.17 8.27
C ASP A 152 -3.40 20.20 7.69
N ILE A 153 -3.32 18.92 8.03
CA ILE A 153 -4.27 17.88 7.58
C ILE A 153 -5.72 18.17 8.01
N GLY A 154 -5.91 18.99 9.04
CA GLY A 154 -7.23 19.44 9.51
C GLY A 154 -7.85 20.57 8.68
N ASP A 155 -7.09 21.18 7.75
CA ASP A 155 -7.56 22.33 6.95
C ASP A 155 -8.42 21.92 5.75
N PHE A 156 -8.51 20.61 5.49
CA PHE A 156 -9.29 20.07 4.39
C PHE A 156 -10.79 20.25 4.61
N LYS A 157 -11.47 20.69 3.55
CA LYS A 157 -12.92 20.89 3.53
C LYS A 157 -13.62 19.74 2.81
N GLU A 158 -14.88 19.52 3.15
CA GLU A 158 -15.72 18.53 2.46
C GLU A 158 -15.80 18.85 0.95
N GLY A 159 -15.41 17.89 0.10
CA GLY A 159 -15.32 18.06 -1.36
C GLY A 159 -13.92 18.40 -1.89
N GLU A 160 -12.96 18.71 -1.02
CA GLU A 160 -11.54 18.74 -1.37
C GLU A 160 -10.98 17.31 -1.43
N ILE A 161 -9.95 17.09 -2.24
CA ILE A 161 -9.37 15.76 -2.42
C ILE A 161 -8.57 15.39 -1.17
N GLN A 162 -9.23 14.78 -0.19
CA GLN A 162 -8.59 14.10 0.93
C GLN A 162 -9.17 12.70 1.08
N MET A 163 -8.28 11.70 0.99
CA MET A 163 -8.46 10.31 1.42
C MET A 163 -9.91 9.79 1.32
N GLN A 164 -10.38 9.59 0.09
CA GLN A 164 -11.27 8.47 -0.24
C GLN A 164 -11.31 8.22 -1.77
N ILE A 165 -10.49 7.24 -2.19
CA ILE A 165 -10.67 6.31 -3.33
C ILE A 165 -10.33 6.82 -4.76
N PRO A 166 -9.29 7.68 -4.94
CA PRO A 166 -8.06 7.27 -5.65
C PRO A 166 -6.75 7.95 -5.16
N CYS A 167 -5.59 7.28 -5.26
CA CYS A 167 -4.30 7.82 -4.79
C CYS A 167 -3.16 7.64 -5.82
N ILE A 168 -2.40 8.72 -6.05
CA ILE A 168 -1.18 8.74 -6.88
C ILE A 168 -0.04 9.29 -6.02
N VAL A 169 1.09 8.58 -6.00
CA VAL A 169 2.30 8.96 -5.26
C VAL A 169 3.51 9.09 -6.19
N GLY A 170 4.64 9.58 -5.67
CA GLY A 170 5.92 9.52 -6.40
C GLY A 170 5.96 10.25 -7.74
N THR A 171 5.23 11.37 -7.89
CA THR A 171 5.20 12.11 -9.17
C THR A 171 6.58 12.63 -9.59
N ALA A 172 7.47 12.89 -8.62
CA ALA A 172 8.86 13.27 -8.87
C ALA A 172 9.61 12.21 -9.68
N SER A 173 9.44 10.92 -9.33
CA SER A 173 10.03 9.79 -10.06
C SER A 173 9.46 9.64 -11.49
N ARG A 174 8.34 10.32 -11.80
CA ARG A 174 7.74 10.39 -13.14
C ARG A 174 7.96 11.75 -13.83
N GLY A 175 8.82 12.59 -13.27
CA GLY A 175 9.36 13.79 -13.92
C GLY A 175 9.19 15.09 -13.14
N THR A 176 8.15 15.26 -12.31
CA THR A 176 7.95 16.53 -11.58
C THR A 176 7.13 16.36 -10.30
N PHE A 177 7.50 17.11 -9.26
CA PHE A 177 6.73 17.20 -8.02
C PHE A 177 5.34 17.80 -8.28
N ALA A 178 4.28 17.14 -7.81
CA ALA A 178 2.91 17.61 -7.96
C ALA A 178 2.72 19.01 -7.36
N THR A 179 3.37 19.30 -6.23
CA THR A 179 3.35 20.61 -5.54
C THR A 179 3.89 21.77 -6.38
N ARG A 180 4.68 21.50 -7.43
CA ARG A 180 5.17 22.53 -8.36
C ARG A 180 4.20 22.82 -9.50
N LEU A 181 3.33 21.87 -9.84
CA LEU A 181 2.45 21.94 -11.02
C LEU A 181 1.00 22.21 -10.65
N LEU A 182 0.51 21.59 -9.58
CA LEU A 182 -0.84 21.75 -9.08
C LEU A 182 -0.91 22.96 -8.15
N LYS A 183 -1.92 23.80 -8.33
CA LYS A 183 -2.13 24.99 -7.51
C LYS A 183 -3.34 24.81 -6.59
N PRO A 184 -3.30 25.31 -5.35
CA PRO A 184 -4.48 25.36 -4.49
C PRO A 184 -5.66 26.01 -5.22
N GLY A 185 -6.87 25.43 -5.09
CA GLY A 185 -8.07 25.90 -5.75
C GLY A 185 -8.25 25.43 -7.21
N GLN A 186 -7.27 24.72 -7.77
CA GLN A 186 -7.37 24.19 -9.12
C GLN A 186 -8.29 22.97 -9.18
N GLU A 187 -9.21 22.94 -10.14
CA GLU A 187 -10.03 21.77 -10.41
C GLU A 187 -9.24 20.71 -11.19
N VAL A 188 -9.27 19.48 -10.71
CA VAL A 188 -8.57 18.34 -11.31
C VAL A 188 -9.41 17.06 -11.27
N THR A 189 -9.07 16.15 -12.18
CA THR A 189 -9.51 14.76 -12.16
C THR A 189 -8.29 13.86 -11.96
N VAL A 190 -8.33 13.02 -10.93
CA VAL A 190 -7.31 12.02 -10.61
C VAL A 190 -7.76 10.68 -11.17
N ASP A 191 -7.05 10.17 -12.17
CA ASP A 191 -7.16 8.78 -12.64
C ASP A 191 -6.01 7.97 -12.06
N ALA A 192 -6.24 7.38 -10.88
CA ALA A 192 -5.26 6.53 -10.24
C ALA A 192 -5.27 5.09 -10.80
N LYS A 193 -6.11 4.74 -11.79
CA LYS A 193 -5.91 3.49 -12.54
C LYS A 193 -4.69 3.63 -13.45
N ASN A 194 -4.56 4.78 -14.12
CA ASN A 194 -3.47 5.06 -15.05
C ASN A 194 -2.33 5.90 -14.45
N GLY A 195 -2.47 6.37 -13.21
CA GLY A 195 -1.48 7.22 -12.54
C GLY A 195 -1.38 8.61 -13.16
N VAL A 196 -2.50 9.17 -13.64
CA VAL A 196 -2.56 10.45 -14.35
C VAL A 196 -3.50 11.43 -13.67
N VAL A 197 -3.08 12.69 -13.55
CA VAL A 197 -3.94 13.81 -13.12
C VAL A 197 -4.21 14.70 -14.32
N TYR A 198 -5.49 14.98 -14.56
CA TYR A 198 -5.99 15.82 -15.64
C TYR A 198 -6.51 17.16 -15.11
N GLN A 199 -6.46 18.19 -15.96
CA GLN A 199 -7.08 19.48 -15.69
C GLN A 199 -8.60 19.40 -15.79
N GLY A 200 -9.33 20.00 -14.84
CA GLY A 200 -10.78 20.07 -14.81
C GLY A 200 -11.46 18.87 -14.17
N VAL A 201 -12.75 19.02 -13.87
CA VAL A 201 -13.62 17.98 -13.29
C VAL A 201 -14.20 17.12 -14.42
N ALA A 202 -14.14 15.79 -14.29
CA ALA A 202 -14.86 14.87 -15.15
C ALA A 202 -16.35 14.87 -14.82
N ASP A 203 -17.20 14.85 -15.86
CA ASP A 203 -18.65 14.77 -15.70
C ASP A 203 -19.03 13.41 -15.05
N GLU A 204 -19.66 13.50 -13.87
CA GLU A 204 -20.21 12.42 -13.02
C GLU A 204 -19.23 11.61 -12.15
N VAL A 205 -19.20 11.92 -10.84
CA VAL A 205 -18.74 11.00 -9.78
C VAL A 205 -19.93 10.70 -8.85
N VAL A 206 -20.51 9.50 -8.97
CA VAL A 206 -21.66 9.05 -8.18
C VAL A 206 -21.20 8.64 -6.77
N LYS A 207 -21.86 9.20 -5.74
CA LYS A 207 -21.58 8.91 -4.31
C LYS A 207 -21.87 7.43 -3.95
N PRO A 208 -21.04 6.77 -3.13
CA PRO A 208 -21.26 5.37 -2.75
C PRO A 208 -22.39 5.24 -1.72
N LYS A 209 -23.28 4.26 -1.91
CA LYS A 209 -24.27 3.80 -0.91
C LYS A 209 -23.68 2.67 -0.04
N LYS A 210 -23.93 2.75 1.28
CA LYS A 210 -23.61 1.70 2.27
C LYS A 210 -24.43 0.44 2.01
N ALA A 211 -23.81 -0.74 2.17
CA ALA A 211 -24.48 -2.05 2.11
C ALA A 211 -24.25 -2.85 3.39
N GLU A 212 -25.29 -3.60 3.78
CA GLU A 212 -25.40 -4.48 4.95
C GLU A 212 -24.74 -5.85 4.72
N THR A 213 -24.40 -6.54 5.81
CA THR A 213 -23.60 -7.78 5.85
C THR A 213 -24.42 -9.06 5.65
N ALA A 214 -23.86 -10.04 4.92
CA ALA A 214 -24.36 -11.42 4.80
C ALA A 214 -23.28 -12.46 5.15
N PRO A 215 -23.63 -13.68 5.59
CA PRO A 215 -22.73 -14.60 6.28
C PRO A 215 -21.91 -15.52 5.34
N MET A 216 -20.73 -15.97 5.80
CA MET A 216 -19.78 -16.85 5.10
C MET A 216 -19.89 -18.33 5.53
N ALA A 217 -19.72 -19.25 4.56
CA ALA A 217 -19.44 -20.69 4.71
C ALA A 217 -18.27 -21.03 3.75
N ALA A 218 -17.44 -22.08 3.86
CA ALA A 218 -17.31 -23.25 4.72
C ALA A 218 -15.79 -23.56 4.89
N ALA A 219 -15.41 -24.42 5.84
CA ALA A 219 -14.01 -24.74 6.14
C ALA A 219 -13.36 -25.61 5.04
N GLU A 220 -12.35 -25.07 4.36
CA GLU A 220 -11.48 -25.81 3.43
C GLU A 220 -10.24 -26.39 4.15
N TYR A 221 -9.63 -27.41 3.55
CA TYR A 221 -8.45 -28.11 4.08
C TYR A 221 -7.16 -27.38 3.69
N PHE A 222 -6.25 -27.20 4.65
CA PHE A 222 -5.00 -26.44 4.46
C PHE A 222 -3.76 -27.36 4.53
N PRO A 223 -2.79 -27.22 3.59
CA PRO A 223 -1.57 -28.01 3.62
C PRO A 223 -0.67 -27.61 4.80
N PRO A 224 -0.09 -28.57 5.54
CA PRO A 224 0.83 -28.27 6.63
C PRO A 224 2.12 -27.61 6.10
N THR A 225 2.42 -26.41 6.58
CA THR A 225 3.63 -25.66 6.27
C THR A 225 4.75 -25.99 7.27
N ALA A 226 6.02 -25.90 6.84
CA ALA A 226 7.16 -26.09 7.74
C ALA A 226 7.31 -24.98 8.80
N THR A 227 6.76 -23.80 8.52
CA THR A 227 6.76 -22.62 9.39
C THR A 227 5.33 -22.22 9.70
N ARG A 228 5.08 -21.74 10.92
CA ARG A 228 3.77 -21.19 11.30
C ARG A 228 3.44 -19.96 10.46
N VAL A 229 2.20 -19.86 9.99
CA VAL A 229 1.70 -18.71 9.24
C VAL A 229 0.93 -17.82 10.20
N MET A 230 1.54 -16.71 10.60
CA MET A 230 0.99 -15.79 11.60
C MET A 230 0.42 -14.53 10.92
N MET A 231 -0.60 -13.92 11.50
CA MET A 231 -1.22 -12.68 11.00
C MET A 231 -0.66 -11.45 11.71
N ASN A 232 -0.47 -10.36 10.96
CA ASN A 232 -0.23 -9.03 11.51
C ASN A 232 -1.57 -8.29 11.63
N LEU A 233 -1.92 -7.85 12.84
CA LEU A 233 -3.18 -7.15 13.12
C LEU A 233 -2.85 -5.80 13.77
N GLY A 234 -3.51 -4.73 13.34
CA GLY A 234 -3.36 -3.40 13.96
C GLY A 234 -4.62 -2.92 14.65
N ASP A 235 -5.77 -3.25 14.09
CA ASP A 235 -7.07 -2.88 14.63
C ASP A 235 -7.65 -4.06 15.45
N PRO A 236 -7.81 -3.92 16.78
CA PRO A 236 -8.39 -4.94 17.64
C PRO A 236 -9.80 -5.34 17.21
N ASP A 237 -10.60 -4.41 16.69
CA ASP A 237 -12.00 -4.67 16.32
C ASP A 237 -12.11 -5.62 15.11
N LEU A 238 -11.03 -5.78 14.35
CA LEU A 238 -10.97 -6.73 13.23
C LEU A 238 -10.56 -8.15 13.65
N ALA A 239 -10.23 -8.38 14.92
CA ALA A 239 -9.78 -9.68 15.41
C ALA A 239 -10.84 -10.77 15.16
N GLU A 240 -12.09 -10.54 15.56
CA GLU A 240 -13.18 -11.50 15.36
C GLU A 240 -13.47 -11.77 13.88
N LYS A 241 -13.39 -10.72 13.06
CA LYS A 241 -13.58 -10.81 11.61
C LYS A 241 -12.56 -11.72 10.94
N TYR A 242 -11.33 -11.73 11.44
CA TYR A 242 -10.23 -12.51 10.87
C TYR A 242 -9.93 -13.80 11.64
N ALA A 243 -10.60 -14.05 12.78
CA ALA A 243 -10.43 -15.25 13.59
C ALA A 243 -10.73 -16.54 12.82
N THR A 244 -11.54 -16.47 11.76
CA THR A 244 -11.88 -17.62 10.91
C THR A 244 -10.85 -17.86 9.80
N LEU A 245 -9.84 -17.00 9.64
CA LEU A 245 -8.79 -17.21 8.65
C LEU A 245 -7.84 -18.33 9.12
N PRO A 246 -7.30 -19.12 8.18
CA PRO A 246 -6.37 -20.22 8.48
C PRO A 246 -4.95 -19.70 8.78
N ALA A 247 -4.83 -18.96 9.88
CA ALA A 247 -3.57 -18.51 10.46
C ALA A 247 -3.34 -19.22 11.80
N ASP A 248 -2.07 -19.49 12.12
CA ASP A 248 -1.63 -20.13 13.37
C ASP A 248 -1.67 -19.17 14.58
N GLY A 249 -2.08 -17.92 14.36
CA GLY A 249 -2.27 -16.90 15.39
C GLY A 249 -1.91 -15.49 14.91
N ILE A 250 -1.84 -14.55 15.86
CA ILE A 250 -1.32 -13.21 15.64
C ILE A 250 0.19 -13.21 15.93
N GLY A 251 1.00 -12.90 14.93
CA GLY A 251 2.46 -12.83 15.05
C GLY A 251 2.95 -11.45 15.45
N LEU A 252 2.18 -10.42 15.12
CA LEU A 252 2.45 -9.03 15.44
C LEU A 252 1.13 -8.29 15.64
N MET A 253 0.99 -7.61 16.79
CA MET A 253 -0.08 -6.66 17.04
C MET A 253 0.51 -5.25 17.00
N ARG A 254 0.04 -4.40 16.07
CA ARG A 254 0.51 -3.03 15.89
C ARG A 254 -0.21 -2.08 16.83
N GLU A 255 0.50 -1.52 17.80
CA GLU A 255 -0.07 -0.63 18.82
C GLU A 255 -0.34 0.78 18.33
N GLU A 256 0.22 1.20 17.19
CA GLU A 256 0.09 2.57 16.68
C GLU A 256 -1.38 2.95 16.40
N PHE A 257 -2.19 1.94 16.04
CA PHE A 257 -3.63 2.08 15.86
C PHE A 257 -4.37 2.20 17.19
N LEU A 258 -3.87 1.59 18.27
CA LEU A 258 -4.43 1.81 19.62
C LEU A 258 -4.28 3.29 20.02
N TRP A 259 -3.10 3.87 19.78
CA TRP A 259 -2.82 5.28 20.10
C TRP A 259 -3.69 6.26 19.31
N THR A 260 -3.89 5.99 18.02
CA THR A 260 -4.62 6.91 17.12
C THR A 260 -6.14 6.73 17.17
N ILE A 261 -6.63 5.49 17.28
CA ILE A 261 -8.07 5.16 17.21
C ILE A 261 -8.74 5.17 18.58
N TYR A 262 -8.06 4.78 19.67
CA TYR A 262 -8.70 4.64 20.99
C TYR A 262 -8.18 5.64 22.02
N ILE A 263 -6.87 5.90 22.03
CA ILE A 263 -6.26 6.80 23.01
C ILE A 263 -6.35 8.26 22.52
N HIS A 264 -6.38 8.48 21.20
CA HIS A 264 -6.45 9.77 20.53
C HIS A 264 -5.39 10.79 21.01
N GLN A 265 -4.28 10.31 21.57
CA GLN A 265 -3.20 11.13 22.11
C GLN A 265 -1.87 10.50 21.72
N HIS A 266 -1.02 11.25 21.02
CA HIS A 266 0.29 10.76 20.63
C HIS A 266 1.19 10.61 21.88
N PRO A 267 1.99 9.53 22.04
CA PRO A 267 2.86 9.35 23.20
C PRO A 267 3.80 10.53 23.46
N LEU A 268 4.43 11.08 22.42
CA LEU A 268 5.27 12.28 22.56
C LEU A 268 4.50 13.50 23.09
N TYR A 269 3.24 13.70 22.66
CA TYR A 269 2.42 14.80 23.17
C TYR A 269 2.17 14.64 24.67
N LEU A 270 1.94 13.42 25.16
CA LEU A 270 1.75 13.14 26.59
C LEU A 270 3.02 13.40 27.40
N ILE A 271 4.19 13.06 26.86
CA ILE A 271 5.48 13.35 27.48
C ILE A 271 5.72 14.87 27.55
N GLU A 272 5.52 15.59 26.44
CA GLU A 272 5.75 17.04 26.36
C GLU A 272 4.78 17.85 27.23
N THR A 273 3.54 17.35 27.42
CA THR A 273 2.53 17.98 28.28
C THR A 273 2.63 17.58 29.76
N GLY A 274 3.68 16.85 30.14
CA GLY A 274 3.97 16.55 31.54
C GLY A 274 3.18 15.38 32.12
N ASN A 275 2.71 14.44 31.28
CA ASN A 275 2.07 13.20 31.68
C ASN A 275 2.85 11.94 31.22
N PRO A 276 4.19 11.86 31.42
CA PRO A 276 5.00 10.74 30.93
C PRO A 276 4.61 9.41 31.59
N GLU A 277 4.10 9.41 32.82
CA GLU A 277 3.66 8.23 33.57
C GLU A 277 2.50 7.47 32.91
N ARG A 278 1.82 8.10 31.94
CA ARG A 278 0.76 7.45 31.16
C ARG A 278 1.30 6.59 30.02
N VAL A 279 2.56 6.78 29.62
CA VAL A 279 3.14 6.15 28.42
C VAL A 279 4.54 5.57 28.61
N VAL A 280 5.21 5.91 29.72
CA VAL A 280 6.54 5.41 30.10
C VAL A 280 6.47 4.88 31.53
N ASN A 281 6.93 3.64 31.73
CA ASN A 281 7.12 3.04 33.06
C ASN A 281 8.46 3.46 33.68
#